data_AF-A0A1I8FAG8-F1
#
_entry.id   AF-A0A1I8FAG8-F1
#
_cell.length_a   1.000
_cell.length_b   1.000
_cell.length_c   1.000
_cell.angle_alpha   90.00
_cell.angle_beta   90.00
_cell.angle_gamma   90.00
#
_symmetry.space_group_name_H-M   'P 1'
#
loop_
_entity.id
_entity.type
_entity.pdbx_description
1 polymer ?
#
loop_
_entity_poly.entity_id
_entity_poly.type
_entity_poly.pdbx_seq_one_letter_code
_entity_poly.pdbx_strand_id
1 'polypeptide(L)'
;SLSGRIVGSVWWFFTLIIVSSYTANLAAFLTVERMSTPIQSYEDLAKQTKIKYGVVNAGSSKEFFRNSSVQEFRRMWQFMEANPNVFVNTVKEGGDRVLNSNNDYAFLLESTMNEYYSQENCRTIKVGSNLDSGRGYGIATPSGSDLREIINLKVLQFKEKGEITRLKSTWWDASKCQDQNQDS
;
A
#
# COMPACT_ATOMS: atom_id res chain seq x y z
N SER A 1 43.28 38.70 -31.90
CA SER A 1 43.95 37.52 -32.48
C SER A 1 42.97 36.37 -32.61
N LEU A 2 43.00 35.62 -33.71
CA LEU A 2 42.18 34.43 -33.97
C LEU A 2 42.39 33.34 -32.90
N SER A 3 43.62 33.21 -32.39
CA SER A 3 43.98 32.24 -31.35
C SER A 3 43.23 32.45 -30.02
N GLY A 4 43.05 33.69 -29.59
CA GLY A 4 42.32 34.01 -28.35
C GLY A 4 40.83 33.68 -28.43
N ARG A 5 40.23 33.77 -29.62
CA ARG A 5 38.83 33.38 -29.84
C ARG A 5 38.63 31.87 -29.75
N ILE A 6 39.55 31.08 -30.31
CA ILE A 6 39.50 29.61 -30.27
C ILE A 6 39.61 29.12 -28.82
N VAL A 7 40.55 29.65 -28.04
CA VAL A 7 40.71 29.30 -26.62
C VAL A 7 39.45 29.68 -25.82
N GLY A 8 38.87 30.86 -26.08
CA GLY A 8 37.61 31.27 -25.47
C GLY A 8 36.46 30.32 -25.79
N SER A 9 36.30 29.89 -27.04
CA SER A 9 35.26 28.94 -27.42
C SER A 9 35.42 27.56 -26.79
N VAL A 10 36.65 27.04 -26.70
CA VAL A 10 36.93 25.76 -26.04
C VAL A 10 36.66 25.86 -24.53
N TRP A 11 37.03 26.97 -23.90
CA TRP A 11 36.74 27.21 -22.48
C TRP A 11 35.23 27.32 -22.20
N TRP A 12 34.50 28.06 -23.04
CA TRP A 12 33.05 28.14 -22.97
C TRP A 12 32.38 26.78 -23.15
N PHE A 13 32.87 25.96 -24.08
CA PHE A 13 32.35 24.62 -24.27
C PHE A 13 32.63 23.70 -23.06
N PHE A 14 33.84 23.77 -22.51
CA PHE A 14 34.23 23.02 -21.32
C PHE A 14 33.39 23.39 -20.09
N THR A 15 33.19 24.69 -19.85
CA THR A 15 32.36 25.19 -18.74
C THR A 15 30.89 24.80 -18.90
N LEU A 16 30.35 24.86 -20.13
CA LEU A 16 28.98 24.38 -20.42
C LEU A 16 28.82 22.88 -20.13
N ILE A 17 29.81 22.05 -20.49
CA ILE A 17 29.78 20.61 -20.17
C ILE A 17 29.73 20.39 -18.66
N ILE A 18 30.60 21.07 -17.89
CA ILE A 18 30.63 20.92 -16.43
C ILE A 18 29.29 21.34 -15.79
N VAL A 19 28.76 22.50 -16.16
CA VAL A 19 27.49 23.00 -15.62
C VAL A 19 26.33 22.08 -16.00
N SER A 20 26.31 21.58 -17.24
CA SER A 20 25.30 20.63 -17.70
C SER A 20 25.35 19.32 -16.92
N SER A 21 26.54 18.72 -16.74
CA SER A 21 26.71 17.49 -15.96
C SER A 21 26.34 17.66 -14.50
N TYR A 22 26.70 18.79 -13.87
CA TYR A 22 26.30 19.09 -12.49
C TYR A 22 24.79 19.28 -12.37
N THR A 23 24.18 20.04 -13.29
CA THR A 23 22.73 20.27 -13.33
C THR A 23 21.97 18.96 -13.56
N ALA A 24 22.48 18.08 -14.43
CA ALA A 24 21.88 16.76 -14.67
C ALA A 24 21.96 15.85 -13.44
N ASN A 25 23.10 15.80 -12.74
CA ASN A 25 23.24 15.00 -11.53
C ASN A 25 22.40 15.54 -10.36
N LEU A 26 22.31 16.87 -10.22
CA LEU A 26 21.44 17.52 -9.25
C LEU A 26 19.96 17.26 -9.56
N ALA A 27 19.55 17.41 -10.83
CA ALA A 27 18.19 17.11 -11.25
C ALA A 27 17.85 15.63 -11.03
N ALA A 28 18.78 14.71 -11.29
CA ALA A 28 18.62 13.29 -10.99
C ALA A 28 18.43 13.04 -9.49
N PHE A 29 19.19 13.72 -8.62
CA PHE A 29 18.98 13.61 -7.18
C PHE A 29 17.60 14.13 -6.74
N LEU A 30 17.19 15.29 -7.26
CA LEU A 30 15.88 15.91 -6.96
C LEU A 30 14.69 15.08 -7.46
N THR A 31 14.84 14.33 -8.55
CA THR A 31 13.78 13.44 -9.06
C THR A 31 13.75 12.09 -8.34
N VAL A 32 14.89 11.59 -7.83
CA VAL A 32 14.95 10.35 -7.03
C VAL A 32 14.17 10.47 -5.72
N GLU A 33 14.13 11.65 -5.09
CA GLU A 33 13.32 11.85 -3.87
C GLU A 33 11.80 11.80 -4.11
N ARG A 34 11.31 11.90 -5.36
CA ARG A 34 9.87 12.00 -5.65
C ARG A 34 9.17 10.72 -6.10
N MET A 35 9.89 9.61 -6.35
CA MET A 35 9.26 8.38 -6.86
C MET A 35 9.82 7.07 -6.27
N SER A 36 10.08 7.04 -4.97
CA SER A 36 10.33 5.76 -4.29
C SER A 36 9.56 5.72 -2.98
N THR A 37 8.51 4.89 -2.93
CA THR A 37 8.00 4.48 -1.62
C THR A 37 9.13 3.69 -0.95
N PRO A 38 9.55 4.07 0.27
CA PRO A 38 10.69 3.43 0.94
C PRO A 38 10.45 1.94 1.25
N ILE A 39 9.21 1.46 1.04
CA ILE A 39 8.78 0.09 1.25
C ILE A 39 8.07 -0.36 -0.02
N GLN A 40 8.48 -1.53 -0.55
CA GLN A 40 7.82 -2.17 -1.69
C GLN A 40 7.08 -3.44 -1.29
N SER A 41 7.46 -4.06 -0.16
CA SER A 41 6.87 -5.30 0.31
C SER A 41 6.78 -5.38 1.84
N TYR A 42 6.06 -6.39 2.33
CA TYR A 42 5.96 -6.64 3.78
C TYR A 42 7.29 -7.14 4.36
N GLU A 43 8.15 -7.77 3.56
CA GLU A 43 9.49 -8.19 3.97
C GLU A 43 10.37 -6.98 4.29
N ASP A 44 10.27 -5.90 3.51
CA ASP A 44 10.98 -4.66 3.79
C ASP A 44 10.50 -4.04 5.11
N LEU A 45 9.18 -4.01 5.30
CA LEU A 45 8.54 -3.53 6.53
C LEU A 45 8.99 -4.32 7.76
N ALA A 46 9.19 -5.64 7.62
CA ALA A 46 9.66 -6.54 8.68
C ALA A 46 11.16 -6.40 8.98
N LYS A 47 11.98 -5.92 8.04
CA LYS A 47 13.43 -5.71 8.22
C LYS A 47 13.76 -4.37 8.88
N GLN A 48 12.91 -3.38 8.71
CA GLN A 48 13.11 -2.01 9.20
C GLN A 48 12.26 -1.71 10.44
N THR A 49 12.62 -0.65 11.17
CA THR A 49 11.90 -0.21 12.39
C THR A 49 11.51 1.29 12.37
N LYS A 50 11.79 2.00 11.28
CA LYS A 50 11.52 3.43 11.11
C LYS A 50 10.02 3.69 10.92
N ILE A 51 9.42 3.00 9.95
CA ILE A 51 7.99 3.06 9.65
C ILE A 51 7.29 2.08 10.58
N LYS A 52 6.41 2.62 11.42
CA LYS A 52 5.58 1.83 12.32
C LYS A 52 4.48 1.15 11.54
N TYR A 53 4.00 0.01 12.03
CA TYR A 53 2.88 -0.67 11.40
C TYR A 53 2.03 -1.39 12.42
N GLY A 54 0.74 -1.52 12.10
CA GLY A 54 -0.23 -2.10 13.00
C GLY A 54 -1.48 -2.62 12.29
N VAL A 55 -2.29 -3.31 13.09
CA VAL A 55 -3.58 -3.89 12.71
C VAL A 55 -4.67 -3.41 13.68
N VAL A 56 -5.92 -3.72 13.39
CA VAL A 56 -7.02 -3.51 14.34
C VAL A 56 -6.79 -4.37 15.60
N ASN A 57 -6.99 -3.77 16.78
CA ASN A 57 -6.71 -4.37 18.09
C ASN A 57 -7.56 -5.61 18.39
N ALA A 58 -8.75 -5.66 17.81
CA ALA A 58 -9.64 -6.81 17.84
C ALA A 58 -9.93 -7.25 16.39
N GLY A 59 -9.38 -8.39 15.97
CA GLY A 59 -9.59 -8.88 14.61
C GLY A 59 -8.80 -10.13 14.26
N SER A 60 -9.23 -10.79 13.18
CA SER A 60 -8.59 -11.98 12.61
C SER A 60 -7.15 -11.73 12.16
N SER A 61 -6.84 -10.51 11.70
CA SER A 61 -5.49 -10.10 11.29
C SER A 61 -4.50 -10.09 12.46
N LYS A 62 -4.93 -9.63 13.65
CA LYS A 62 -4.09 -9.65 14.85
C LYS A 62 -3.76 -11.09 15.26
N GLU A 63 -4.77 -11.95 15.29
CA GLU A 63 -4.61 -13.36 15.61
C GLU A 63 -3.78 -14.11 14.55
N PHE A 64 -3.87 -13.71 13.28
CA PHE A 64 -3.02 -14.24 12.21
C PHE A 64 -1.54 -14.00 12.47
N PHE A 65 -1.15 -12.76 12.78
CA PHE A 65 0.26 -12.46 13.08
C PHE A 65 0.73 -13.16 14.35
N ARG A 66 -0.13 -13.28 15.36
CA ARG A 66 0.16 -13.99 16.61
C ARG A 66 0.44 -15.48 16.41
N ASN A 67 -0.38 -16.15 15.59
CA ASN A 67 -0.31 -17.60 15.39
C ASN A 67 0.51 -18.02 14.16
N SER A 68 1.12 -17.07 13.45
CA SER A 68 1.85 -17.37 12.22
C SER A 68 3.15 -18.14 12.50
N SER A 69 3.43 -19.14 11.67
CA SER A 69 4.68 -19.90 11.67
C SER A 69 5.74 -19.34 10.71
N VAL A 70 5.42 -18.29 9.95
CA VAL A 70 6.33 -17.64 8.99
C VAL A 70 7.27 -16.69 9.73
N GLN A 71 8.56 -16.69 9.41
CA GLN A 71 9.58 -15.97 10.18
C GLN A 71 9.36 -14.45 10.15
N GLU A 72 8.99 -13.93 8.98
CA GLU A 72 8.71 -12.53 8.71
C GLU A 72 7.51 -12.07 9.55
N PHE A 73 6.41 -12.82 9.53
CA PHE A 73 5.20 -12.50 10.27
C PHE A 73 5.39 -12.60 11.79
N ARG A 74 6.21 -13.55 12.27
CA ARG A 74 6.61 -13.60 13.69
C ARG A 74 7.41 -12.36 14.10
N ARG A 75 8.35 -11.92 13.27
CA ARG A 75 9.13 -10.69 13.56
C ARG A 75 8.21 -9.46 13.59
N MET A 76 7.28 -9.37 12.64
CA MET A 76 6.27 -8.32 12.63
C MET A 76 5.39 -8.36 13.88
N TRP A 77 4.97 -9.56 14.32
CA TRP A 77 4.23 -9.72 15.56
C TRP A 77 5.02 -9.25 16.78
N GLN A 78 6.28 -9.65 16.92
CA GLN A 78 7.15 -9.21 18.03
C GLN A 78 7.28 -7.69 18.09
N PHE A 79 7.41 -7.03 16.93
CA PHE A 79 7.42 -5.57 16.85
C PHE A 79 6.10 -4.95 17.34
N MET A 80 4.96 -5.48 16.87
CA MET A 80 3.63 -4.98 17.27
C MET A 80 3.33 -5.25 18.74
N GLU A 81 3.75 -6.40 19.28
CA GLU A 81 3.61 -6.76 20.68
C GLU A 81 4.45 -5.86 21.60
N ALA A 82 5.67 -5.52 21.18
CA ALA A 82 6.54 -4.58 21.89
C ALA A 82 6.04 -3.12 21.82
N ASN A 83 5.17 -2.79 20.85
CA ASN A 83 4.66 -1.43 20.65
C ASN A 83 3.12 -1.40 20.63
N PRO A 84 2.43 -1.52 21.78
CA PRO A 84 0.96 -1.59 21.83
C PRO A 84 0.25 -0.37 21.22
N ASN A 85 0.95 0.76 21.11
CA ASN A 85 0.42 1.98 20.50
C ASN A 85 0.25 1.89 18.98
N VAL A 86 0.73 0.84 18.30
CA VAL A 86 0.53 0.66 16.85
C VAL A 86 -0.84 0.11 16.51
N PHE A 87 -1.52 -0.52 17.47
CA PHE A 87 -2.88 -1.01 17.24
C PHE A 87 -3.90 0.13 17.19
N VAL A 88 -4.97 -0.07 16.43
CA VAL A 88 -6.11 0.86 16.29
C VAL A 88 -7.41 0.13 16.62
N ASN A 89 -8.47 0.83 17.00
CA ASN A 89 -9.74 0.17 17.36
C ASN A 89 -10.65 -0.04 16.15
N THR A 90 -10.55 0.81 15.13
CA THR A 90 -11.39 0.73 13.93
C THR A 90 -10.57 0.87 12.65
N VAL A 91 -11.11 0.38 11.54
CA VAL A 91 -10.46 0.51 10.22
C VAL A 91 -10.38 1.99 9.81
N LYS A 92 -11.42 2.79 10.10
CA LYS A 92 -11.43 4.23 9.86
C LYS A 92 -10.31 4.96 10.60
N GLU A 93 -10.14 4.66 11.89
CA GLU A 93 -9.04 5.20 12.69
C GLU A 93 -7.67 4.81 12.12
N GLY A 94 -7.52 3.58 11.63
CA GLY A 94 -6.32 3.12 10.93
C GLY A 94 -6.03 3.93 9.66
N GLY A 95 -7.04 4.17 8.83
CA GLY A 95 -6.93 5.01 7.63
C GLY A 95 -6.57 6.46 7.95
N ASP A 96 -7.27 7.07 8.91
CA ASP A 96 -7.01 8.43 9.36
C ASP A 96 -5.59 8.57 9.94
N ARG A 97 -5.11 7.55 10.67
CA ARG A 97 -3.75 7.52 11.20
C ARG A 97 -2.71 7.48 10.09
N VAL A 98 -2.89 6.68 9.04
CA VAL A 98 -1.97 6.65 7.89
C VAL A 98 -1.87 8.04 7.26
N LEU A 99 -3.01 8.70 7.05
CA LEU A 99 -3.06 10.04 6.45
C LEU A 99 -2.35 11.10 7.31
N ASN A 100 -2.44 11.00 8.64
CA ASN A 100 -1.89 11.98 9.58
C ASN A 100 -0.46 11.68 10.04
N SER A 101 0.13 10.53 9.64
CA SER A 101 1.45 10.10 10.13
C SER A 101 2.61 10.48 9.21
N ASN A 102 2.42 11.35 8.21
CA ASN A 102 3.48 11.80 7.29
C ASN A 102 4.35 10.65 6.72
N ASN A 103 3.71 9.53 6.33
CA ASN A 103 4.37 8.32 5.82
C ASN A 103 5.19 7.49 6.84
N ASP A 104 5.08 7.77 8.14
CA ASP A 104 5.75 7.02 9.21
C ASP A 104 4.91 5.86 9.79
N TYR A 105 3.70 5.63 9.27
CA TYR A 105 2.82 4.56 9.71
C TYR A 105 2.15 3.83 8.54
N ALA A 106 2.27 2.50 8.51
CA ALA A 106 1.59 1.62 7.58
C ALA A 106 0.48 0.83 8.29
N PHE A 107 -0.71 0.81 7.71
CA PHE A 107 -1.83 0.08 8.27
C PHE A 107 -2.07 -1.22 7.49
N LEU A 108 -2.06 -2.35 8.20
CA LEU A 108 -2.27 -3.67 7.64
C LEU A 108 -3.75 -4.03 7.75
N LEU A 109 -4.41 -4.17 6.60
CA LEU A 109 -5.83 -4.48 6.49
C LEU A 109 -6.12 -5.44 5.32
N GLU A 110 -7.36 -5.92 5.26
CA GLU A 110 -7.80 -6.87 4.22
C GLU A 110 -7.76 -6.24 2.82
N SER A 111 -7.46 -7.04 1.80
CA SER A 111 -7.19 -6.55 0.44
C SER A 111 -8.39 -5.84 -0.19
N THR A 112 -9.60 -6.34 0.03
CA THR A 112 -10.88 -5.74 -0.42
C THR A 112 -11.14 -4.38 0.19
N MET A 113 -10.85 -4.24 1.49
CA MET A 113 -11.02 -2.99 2.22
C MET A 113 -9.92 -1.99 1.83
N ASN A 114 -8.72 -2.47 1.52
CA ASN A 114 -7.63 -1.64 1.02
C ASN A 114 -7.95 -1.07 -0.37
N GLU A 115 -8.47 -1.90 -1.27
CA GLU A 115 -8.97 -1.50 -2.59
C GLU A 115 -10.03 -0.40 -2.45
N TYR A 116 -10.98 -0.59 -1.53
CA TYR A 116 -12.05 0.39 -1.26
C TYR A 116 -11.51 1.75 -0.77
N TYR A 117 -10.69 1.76 0.29
CA TYR A 117 -10.15 3.02 0.83
C TYR A 117 -9.21 3.73 -0.13
N SER A 118 -8.44 2.99 -0.92
CA SER A 118 -7.55 3.57 -1.94
C SER A 118 -8.35 4.26 -3.05
N GLN A 119 -9.52 3.71 -3.41
CA GLN A 119 -10.43 4.32 -4.40
C GLN A 119 -11.22 5.51 -3.84
N GLU A 120 -11.49 5.52 -2.53
CA GLU A 120 -12.16 6.62 -1.86
C GLU A 120 -11.21 7.81 -1.59
N ASN A 121 -9.95 7.53 -1.25
CA ASN A 121 -8.95 8.54 -0.90
C ASN A 121 -7.62 8.31 -1.61
N CYS A 122 -7.35 9.14 -2.61
CA CYS A 122 -6.19 9.05 -3.50
C CYS A 122 -4.85 9.39 -2.83
N ARG A 123 -4.86 9.79 -1.55
CA ARG A 123 -3.65 9.98 -0.74
C ARG A 123 -3.11 8.68 -0.15
N THR A 124 -3.88 7.60 -0.23
CA THR A 124 -3.45 6.27 0.21
C THR A 124 -3.09 5.41 -0.97
N ILE A 125 -2.13 4.50 -0.78
CA ILE A 125 -1.70 3.57 -1.81
C ILE A 125 -1.61 2.16 -1.22
N LYS A 126 -1.96 1.16 -2.03
CA LYS A 126 -1.64 -0.23 -1.72
C LYS A 126 -0.16 -0.48 -2.01
N VAL A 127 0.55 -1.05 -1.04
CA VAL A 127 1.96 -1.44 -1.16
C VAL A 127 2.07 -2.97 -1.18
N GLY A 128 2.80 -3.50 -2.14
CA GLY A 128 3.12 -4.92 -2.24
C GLY A 128 1.93 -5.84 -2.61
N SER A 129 2.21 -7.14 -2.58
CA SER A 129 1.22 -8.20 -2.80
C SER A 129 0.41 -8.49 -1.53
N ASN A 130 -0.69 -9.24 -1.68
CA ASN A 130 -1.48 -9.67 -0.53
C ASN A 130 -0.67 -10.65 0.31
N LEU A 131 -0.69 -10.48 1.64
CA LEU A 131 0.00 -11.33 2.62
C LEU A 131 -0.52 -12.78 2.62
N ASP A 132 -1.81 -12.93 2.34
CA ASP A 132 -2.50 -14.21 2.26
C ASP A 132 -3.52 -14.12 1.11
N SER A 133 -3.39 -15.02 0.13
CA SER A 133 -4.28 -15.10 -1.04
C SER A 133 -5.41 -16.10 -0.86
N GLY A 134 -5.38 -16.92 0.21
CA GLY A 134 -6.33 -17.99 0.45
C GLY A 134 -7.53 -17.60 1.32
N ARG A 135 -7.59 -16.37 1.83
CA ARG A 135 -8.68 -15.90 2.70
C ARG A 135 -9.81 -15.27 1.92
N GLY A 136 -11.04 -15.52 2.37
CA GLY A 136 -12.25 -14.95 1.81
C GLY A 136 -13.34 -14.81 2.86
N TYR A 137 -14.33 -13.98 2.55
CA TYR A 137 -15.51 -13.81 3.40
C TYR A 137 -16.49 -14.96 3.21
N GLY A 138 -17.13 -15.37 4.31
CA GLY A 138 -18.17 -16.39 4.32
C GLY A 138 -19.36 -15.94 5.15
N ILE A 139 -20.51 -16.56 4.90
CA ILE A 139 -21.74 -16.33 5.68
C ILE A 139 -21.76 -17.35 6.81
N ALA A 140 -21.63 -16.89 8.05
CA ALA A 140 -21.64 -17.75 9.23
C ALA A 140 -23.09 -18.12 9.62
N THR A 141 -23.29 -19.39 9.96
CA THR A 141 -24.54 -19.91 10.54
C THR A 141 -24.22 -20.64 11.84
N PRO A 142 -25.17 -20.75 12.80
CA PRO A 142 -24.98 -21.57 13.99
C PRO A 142 -24.62 -23.01 13.61
N SER A 143 -23.81 -23.67 14.45
CA SER A 143 -23.43 -25.06 14.23
C SER A 143 -24.68 -25.95 14.18
N GLY A 144 -24.79 -26.79 13.14
CA GLY A 144 -25.94 -27.66 12.91
C GLY A 144 -27.19 -26.99 12.32
N SER A 145 -27.11 -25.72 11.89
CA SER A 145 -28.26 -25.04 11.28
C SER A 145 -28.61 -25.60 9.88
N ASP A 146 -29.89 -25.86 9.65
CA ASP A 146 -30.45 -26.26 8.34
C ASP A 146 -30.25 -25.19 7.26
N LEU A 147 -30.00 -23.93 7.66
CA LEU A 147 -29.76 -22.83 6.73
C LEU A 147 -28.41 -22.94 6.01
N ARG A 148 -27.45 -23.70 6.55
CA ARG A 148 -26.09 -23.77 6.01
C ARG A 148 -26.09 -24.23 4.55
N GLU A 149 -26.80 -25.31 4.26
CA GLU A 149 -26.84 -25.89 2.91
C GLU A 149 -27.62 -25.00 1.94
N ILE A 150 -28.76 -24.46 2.37
CA ILE A 150 -29.60 -23.56 1.58
C ILE A 150 -28.80 -22.31 1.18
N ILE A 151 -28.11 -21.69 2.13
CA ILE A 151 -27.29 -20.50 1.87
C ILE A 151 -26.14 -20.84 0.93
N ASN A 152 -25.45 -21.97 1.15
CA ASN A 152 -24.33 -22.37 0.32
C ASN A 152 -24.75 -22.56 -1.15
N LEU A 153 -25.87 -23.24 -1.40
CA LEU A 153 -26.43 -23.41 -2.74
C LEU A 153 -26.81 -22.07 -3.39
N LYS A 154 -27.37 -21.13 -2.62
CA LYS A 154 -27.71 -19.80 -3.12
C LYS A 154 -26.48 -18.95 -3.45
N VAL A 155 -25.43 -19.02 -2.63
CA VAL A 155 -24.15 -18.35 -2.90
C VAL A 155 -23.52 -18.90 -4.18
N LEU A 156 -23.53 -20.22 -4.38
CA LEU A 156 -23.07 -20.85 -5.63
C LEU A 156 -23.87 -20.35 -6.84
N GLN A 157 -25.19 -20.35 -6.74
CA GLN A 157 -26.07 -19.84 -7.80
C GLN A 157 -25.75 -18.37 -8.15
N PHE A 158 -25.50 -17.51 -7.16
CA PHE A 158 -25.15 -16.10 -7.38
C PHE A 158 -23.75 -15.95 -8.00
N LYS A 159 -22.81 -16.82 -7.63
CA LYS A 159 -21.48 -16.86 -8.24
C LYS A 159 -21.54 -17.27 -9.71
N GLU A 160 -22.26 -18.35 -10.02
CA GLU A 160 -22.43 -18.86 -11.40
C GLU A 160 -23.12 -17.83 -12.31
N LYS A 161 -24.10 -17.10 -11.78
CA LYS A 161 -24.78 -16.03 -12.51
C LYS A 161 -23.97 -14.73 -12.64
N GLY A 162 -22.83 -14.63 -11.96
CA GLY A 162 -22.01 -13.41 -11.95
C GLY A 162 -22.60 -12.25 -11.14
N GLU A 163 -23.64 -12.48 -10.33
CA GLU A 163 -24.29 -11.43 -9.52
C GLU A 163 -23.34 -10.85 -8.48
N ILE A 164 -22.49 -11.69 -7.88
CA ILE A 164 -21.49 -11.22 -6.91
C ILE A 164 -20.49 -10.27 -7.59
N THR A 165 -20.05 -10.60 -8.81
CA THR A 165 -19.15 -9.74 -9.60
C THR A 165 -19.82 -8.42 -9.96
N ARG A 166 -21.09 -8.47 -10.38
CA ARG A 166 -21.90 -7.27 -10.69
C ARG A 166 -22.04 -6.37 -9.46
N LEU A 167 -22.33 -6.96 -8.30
CA LEU A 167 -22.41 -6.22 -7.04
C LEU A 167 -21.05 -5.63 -6.66
N LYS A 168 -19.95 -6.39 -6.77
CA LYS A 168 -18.61 -5.84 -6.53
C LYS A 168 -18.37 -4.60 -7.38
N SER A 169 -18.58 -4.70 -8.70
CA SER A 169 -18.42 -3.56 -9.62
C SER A 169 -19.29 -2.37 -9.23
N THR A 170 -20.55 -2.61 -8.86
CA THR A 170 -21.47 -1.55 -8.42
C THR A 170 -20.98 -0.79 -7.18
N TRP A 171 -20.39 -1.50 -6.21
CA TRP A 171 -20.00 -0.92 -4.91
C TRP A 171 -18.53 -0.45 -4.86
N TRP A 172 -17.65 -0.97 -5.71
CA TRP A 172 -16.22 -0.60 -5.76
C TRP A 172 -15.88 0.31 -6.96
N ASP A 173 -16.49 0.15 -8.13
CA ASP A 173 -16.07 0.90 -9.34
C ASP A 173 -16.56 2.36 -9.37
N ALA A 174 -17.24 2.82 -8.32
CA ALA A 174 -17.60 4.23 -8.14
C ALA A 174 -16.38 5.07 -7.71
N SER A 175 -15.22 4.89 -8.35
CA SER A 175 -13.97 5.53 -7.95
C SER A 175 -14.12 7.05 -7.97
N LYS A 176 -13.97 7.66 -6.80
CA LYS A 176 -13.97 9.13 -6.64
C LYS A 176 -12.63 9.75 -7.04
N CYS A 177 -11.59 8.93 -7.13
CA CYS A 177 -10.30 9.28 -7.69
C CYS A 177 -10.36 9.19 -9.21
N GLN A 178 -10.78 10.27 -9.88
CA GLN A 178 -10.45 10.44 -11.31
C GLN A 178 -8.94 10.64 -11.43
N ASP A 179 -8.33 10.00 -12.42
CA ASP A 179 -6.89 10.05 -12.69
C ASP A 179 -6.35 11.48 -12.59
N GLN A 180 -5.62 11.79 -11.51
CA GLN A 180 -4.70 12.93 -11.48
C GLN A 180 -3.43 12.61 -12.28
N ASN A 181 -3.62 12.11 -13.51
CA ASN A 181 -2.57 11.97 -14.53
C ASN A 181 -2.89 12.91 -15.70
N GLN A 182 -3.20 14.17 -15.37
CA GLN A 182 -3.06 15.33 -16.25
C GLN A 182 -2.59 16.47 -15.34
N ASP A 183 -1.27 16.68 -15.34
CA ASP A 183 -0.54 17.91 -14.99
C ASP A 183 0.68 17.63 -14.10
N SER A 184 1.81 17.35 -14.75
CA SER A 184 3.14 17.94 -14.48
C SER A 184 4.17 17.43 -15.49
#